data_AF-A0ABD0N5U6-F1
#
_entry.id   AF-A0ABD0N5U6-F1
#
_cell.length_a   1.000
_cell.length_b   1.000
_cell.length_c   1.000
_cell.angle_alpha   90.00
_cell.angle_beta   90.00
_cell.angle_gamma   90.00
#
_symmetry.space_group_name_H-M   'P 1'
#
loop_
_entity.id
_entity.type
_entity.pdbx_description
1 polymer ?
#
loop_
_entity_poly.entity_id
_entity_poly.type
_entity_poly.pdbx_seq_one_letter_code
_entity_poly.pdbx_strand_id
1 'polypeptide(L)' 'GSILSKMDQSVEPCDDFYLYACGGWLRDNPIPEDSSSYGIYPWLRQNVDLKLK' A
#
# COMPACT_ATOMS: atom_id res chain seq x y z
N GLY A 1 -4.39 -7.22 9.21
CA GLY A 1 -3.17 -6.40 9.31
C GLY A 1 -3.50 -5.17 10.10
N SER A 2 -2.79 -4.92 11.20
CA SER A 2 -3.03 -3.73 12.03
C SER A 2 -2.57 -2.47 11.27
N ILE A 3 -3.32 -1.38 11.36
CA ILE A 3 -2.98 -0.06 10.76
C ILE A 3 -1.56 0.34 11.14
N LEU A 4 -1.17 0.09 12.40
CA LEU A 4 0.17 0.41 12.92
C LEU A 4 1.31 -0.23 12.13
N SER A 5 1.11 -1.43 11.57
CA SER A 5 2.13 -2.11 10.77
C SER A 5 2.40 -1.46 9.41
N LYS A 6 1.50 -0.58 8.95
CA LYS A 6 1.59 0.07 7.64
C LYS A 6 2.15 1.49 7.71
N MET A 7 2.23 2.04 8.91
CA MET A 7 2.72 3.37 9.19
C MET A 7 4.25 3.39 9.27
N ASP A 8 4.83 4.54 8.94
CA ASP A 8 6.21 4.88 9.27
C ASP A 8 6.23 5.97 10.34
N GLN A 9 6.37 5.54 11.60
CA GLN A 9 6.36 6.45 12.76
C GLN A 9 7.64 7.31 12.89
N SER A 10 8.62 7.13 11.99
CA SER A 10 9.80 8.00 11.95
C SER A 10 9.57 9.31 11.20
N VAL A 11 8.45 9.41 10.46
CA VAL A 11 8.06 10.59 9.67
C VAL A 11 7.12 11.46 10.50
N GLU A 12 7.36 12.78 10.53
CA GLU A 12 6.43 13.73 11.14
C GLU A 12 5.16 13.83 10.29
N PRO A 13 3.96 13.51 10.83
CA PRO A 13 2.71 13.53 10.07
C PRO A 13 2.33 14.91 9.52
N CYS A 14 2.78 16.00 10.15
CA CYS A 14 2.52 17.35 9.67
C CYS A 14 3.35 17.71 8.42
N ASP A 15 4.48 17.04 8.22
CA ASP A 15 5.38 17.27 7.08
C ASP A 15 5.01 16.39 5.87
N ASP A 16 4.79 15.08 6.10
CA ASP A 16 4.34 14.15 5.07
C ASP A 16 3.42 13.07 5.66
N PHE A 17 2.12 13.37 5.69
CA PHE A 17 1.12 12.43 6.20
C PHE A 17 1.03 11.15 5.36
N TYR A 18 1.33 11.20 4.06
CA TYR A 18 1.27 10.01 3.21
C TYR A 18 2.37 9.03 3.58
N LEU A 19 3.61 9.51 3.72
CA LEU A 19 4.74 8.67 4.11
C LEU A 19 4.60 8.21 5.57
N TYR A 20 4.08 9.04 6.47
CA TYR A 20 3.74 8.61 7.83
C TYR A 20 2.70 7.47 7.85
N ALA A 21 1.60 7.60 7.09
CA ALA A 21 0.51 6.62 7.14
C ALA A 21 0.81 5.34 6.34
N CYS A 22 1.56 5.44 5.24
CA CYS A 22 1.76 4.36 4.27
C CYS A 22 3.22 3.92 4.10
N GLY A 23 4.20 4.62 4.66
CA GLY A 23 5.63 4.35 4.43
C GLY A 23 6.08 2.94 4.83
N GLY A 24 5.51 2.40 5.91
CA GLY A 24 5.72 1.00 6.29
C GLY A 24 5.19 0.04 5.22
N TRP A 25 4.00 0.30 4.67
CA TRP A 25 3.46 -0.49 3.56
C TRP A 25 4.34 -0.38 2.31
N LEU A 26 4.74 0.82 1.92
CA LEU A 26 5.56 1.05 0.71
C LEU A 26 6.88 0.27 0.76
N ARG A 27 7.52 0.22 1.93
CA ARG A 27 8.78 -0.53 2.13
C ARG A 27 8.60 -2.03 1.94
N ASP A 28 7.49 -2.58 2.42
CA ASP A 28 7.19 -4.02 2.37
C ASP A 28 6.57 -4.46 1.04
N ASN A 29 6.15 -3.52 0.18
CA ASN A 29 5.30 -3.78 -0.98
C ASN A 29 5.85 -3.08 -2.24
N PRO A 30 7.02 -3.50 -2.76
CA PRO A 30 7.52 -2.98 -4.03
C PRO A 30 6.58 -3.34 -5.18
N ILE A 31 6.56 -2.51 -6.22
CA ILE A 31 5.74 -2.76 -7.42
C ILE A 31 6.31 -4.01 -8.13
N PRO A 32 5.51 -5.07 -8.34
CA PRO A 32 5.93 -6.25 -9.09
C PRO A 32 6.33 -5.91 -10.53
N GLU A 33 7.27 -6.65 -11.11
CA GLU A 33 7.78 -6.38 -12.48
C GLU A 33 6.71 -6.44 -13.58
N ASP A 34 5.65 -7.22 -13.36
CA ASP A 34 4.53 -7.38 -14.30
C ASP A 34 3.43 -6.29 -14.15
N SER A 35 3.64 -5.34 -13.24
CA SER A 35 2.62 -4.38 -12.82
C SER A 35 3.13 -2.95 -12.96
N SER A 36 2.29 -2.06 -13.49
CA SER A 36 2.61 -0.62 -13.58
C SER A 36 2.27 0.15 -12.30
N SER A 37 1.50 -0.44 -11.39
CA SER A 37 1.12 0.15 -10.11
C SER A 37 0.82 -0.94 -9.09
N TYR A 38 1.05 -0.64 -7.81
CA TYR A 38 0.69 -1.52 -6.70
C TYR A 38 0.02 -0.73 -5.59
N GLY A 39 -1.04 -1.28 -5.02
CA GLY A 39 -1.86 -0.61 -4.02
C GLY A 39 -3.23 -1.25 -3.86
N ILE A 40 -4.07 -0.63 -3.04
CA ILE A 40 -5.36 -1.21 -2.65
C ILE A 40 -6.34 -1.33 -3.82
N TYR A 41 -6.37 -0.36 -4.73
CA TYR A 41 -7.29 -0.37 -5.87
C TYR A 41 -6.91 -1.42 -6.94
N PRO A 42 -5.65 -1.50 -7.41
CA PRO A 42 -5.22 -2.59 -8.28
C PRO A 42 -5.49 -3.97 -7.66
N TRP A 43 -5.17 -4.13 -6.37
CA TRP A 43 -5.43 -5.37 -5.63
C TRP A 43 -6.93 -5.70 -5.60
N LEU A 44 -7.78 -4.72 -5.26
CA LEU A 44 -9.23 -4.93 -5.19
C LEU A 44 -9.80 -5.34 -6.55
N ARG A 45 -9.39 -4.65 -7.63
CA ARG A 45 -9.82 -4.96 -9.00
C ARG A 45 -9.46 -6.40 -9.37
N GLN A 46 -8.20 -6.79 -9.16
CA GLN A 46 -7.74 -8.16 -9.42
C GLN A 46 -8.56 -9.20 -8.65
N ASN A 47 -8.86 -8.94 -7.37
CA ASN A 47 -9.64 -9.86 -6.55
C ASN A 47 -11.10 -9.97 -7.01
N VAL A 48 -11.70 -8.88 -7.47
CA VAL A 48 -13.06 -8.90 -8.05
C VAL A 48 -13.04 -9.67 -9.36
N ASP A 49 -12.09 -9.41 -10.25
CA ASP A 49 -11.98 -10.08 -11.56
C ASP A 49 -11.77 -11.60 -11.40
N LEU A 50 -11.01 -12.04 -10.40
CA LEU A 50 -10.84 -13.46 -10.09
C LEU A 50 -12.14 -14.15 -9.65
N LYS A 51 -13.04 -13.42 -8.98
CA LYS A 51 -14.33 -13.97 -8.50
C LYS A 51 -15.42 -13.98 -9.56
N LEU A 52 -15.27 -13.18 -10.61
CA LEU A 52 -16.22 -13.11 -11.71
C LEU A 52 -15.97 -14.18 -12.78
N LYS A 53 -14.85 -14.90 -12.70
CA LYS A 53 -14.52 -16.07 -13.53
C LYS A 53 -15.14 -17.33 -12.94
#